data_AF-A0A259H9N4-F1
#
_entry.id   AF-A0A259H9N4-F1
#
_cell.length_a   1.000
_cell.length_b   1.000
_cell.length_c   1.000
_cell.angle_alpha   90.00
_cell.angle_beta   90.00
_cell.angle_gamma   90.00
#
_symmetry.space_group_name_H-M   'P 1'
#
loop_
_entity.id
_entity.type
_entity.pdbx_description
1 polymer ?
#
loop_
_entity_poly.entity_id
_entity_poly.type
_entity_poly.pdbx_seq_one_letter_code
_entity_poly.pdbx_strand_id
1 'polypeptide(L)' 'MNPYPHELSLGDVYYSPLLLVALLAFIAALITVTLLNKFKLTRYFYAPAYVFVAIMLLYALLIDAVWIQF' A
#
# COMPACT_ATOMS: atom_id res chain seq x y z
N MET A 1 13.37 -17.49 -7.06
CA MET A 1 12.73 -17.29 -8.38
C MET A 1 11.24 -17.40 -8.13
N ASN A 2 10.54 -16.27 -8.14
CA ASN A 2 9.13 -16.21 -7.78
C ASN A 2 8.27 -16.83 -8.90
N PRO A 3 7.41 -17.83 -8.62
CA PRO A 3 6.62 -18.51 -9.64
C PRO A 3 5.33 -17.77 -10.05
N TYR A 4 5.01 -16.64 -9.43
CA TYR A 4 3.78 -15.91 -9.75
C TYR A 4 3.94 -15.10 -11.04
N PRO A 5 3.00 -15.22 -12.01
CA PRO A 5 3.06 -14.47 -13.24
C PRO A 5 2.98 -12.98 -12.92
N HIS A 6 3.91 -12.21 -13.50
CA HIS A 6 3.95 -10.74 -13.41
C HIS A 6 2.83 -10.07 -14.20
N GLU A 7 1.98 -10.87 -14.84
CA GLU A 7 0.89 -10.45 -15.70
C GLU A 7 -0.40 -10.72 -14.94
N LEU A 8 -0.92 -9.67 -14.31
CA LEU A 8 -2.24 -9.71 -13.70
C LEU A 8 -3.27 -9.31 -14.75
N SER A 9 -4.21 -10.21 -15.02
CA SER A 9 -5.35 -9.97 -15.90
C SER A 9 -6.66 -10.04 -15.12
N LEU A 10 -7.57 -9.10 -15.40
CA LEU A 10 -8.93 -9.14 -14.90
C LEU A 10 -9.84 -9.37 -16.11
N GLY A 11 -10.24 -10.63 -16.32
CA GLY A 11 -10.81 -11.05 -17.59
C GLY A 11 -9.74 -10.97 -18.69
N ASP A 12 -9.97 -10.11 -19.69
CA ASP A 12 -9.05 -9.87 -20.82
C ASP A 12 -8.25 -8.55 -20.71
N VAL A 13 -8.44 -7.78 -19.65
CA VAL A 13 -7.71 -6.52 -19.46
C VAL A 13 -6.46 -6.78 -18.62
N TYR A 14 -5.29 -6.61 -19.24
CA TYR A 14 -4.00 -6.67 -18.57
C TYR A 14 -3.74 -5.35 -17.82
N TYR A 15 -3.31 -5.46 -16.56
CA TYR A 15 -2.91 -4.31 -15.76
C TYR A 15 -1.59 -4.56 -15.04
N SER A 16 -0.89 -3.46 -14.77
CA SER A 16 0.40 -3.51 -14.08
C SER A 16 0.22 -3.95 -12.63
N PRO A 17 1.01 -4.92 -12.13
CA PRO A 17 1.01 -5.28 -10.71
C PRO A 17 1.23 -4.08 -9.78
N LEU A 18 2.04 -3.11 -10.20
CA LEU A 18 2.27 -1.86 -9.47
C LEU A 18 0.98 -1.09 -9.20
N LEU A 19 0.02 -1.11 -10.12
CA LEU A 19 -1.26 -0.42 -9.96
C LEU A 19 -2.07 -1.05 -8.83
N LEU A 20 -2.09 -2.39 -8.78
CA LEU A 20 -2.77 -3.12 -7.70
C LEU A 20 -2.08 -2.89 -6.35
N VAL A 21 -0.75 -2.95 -6.31
CA VAL A 21 0.03 -2.67 -5.09
C VAL A 21 -0.25 -1.25 -4.58
N ALA A 22 -0.17 -0.26 -5.45
CA ALA A 22 -0.41 1.13 -5.08
C ALA A 22 -1.83 1.33 -4.55
N LEU A 23 -2.83 0.71 -5.18
CA LEU A 23 -4.22 0.78 -4.74
C LEU A 23 -4.41 0.14 -3.36
N LEU A 24 -3.90 -1.08 -3.15
CA LEU A 24 -4.00 -1.79 -1.88
C LEU A 24 -3.26 -1.04 -0.76
N ALA A 25 -2.05 -0.58 -1.04
CA ALA A 25 -1.25 0.21 -0.10
C ALA A 25 -1.93 1.53 0.27
N PHE A 26 -2.56 2.20 -0.69
CA PHE A 26 -3.33 3.42 -0.47
C PHE A 26 -4.53 3.18 0.45
N ILE A 27 -5.32 2.13 0.19
CA ILE A 27 -6.48 1.76 1.02
C ILE A 27 -6.03 1.40 2.44
N ALA A 28 -4.98 0.59 2.58
CA ALA A 28 -4.41 0.22 3.87
C ALA A 28 -3.90 1.46 4.63
N ALA A 29 -3.21 2.38 3.96
CA ALA A 29 -2.74 3.62 4.57
C ALA A 29 -3.89 4.53 5.02
N LEU A 30 -4.98 4.62 4.24
CA LEU A 30 -6.18 5.36 4.64
C LEU A 30 -6.79 4.78 5.93
N ILE A 31 -6.93 3.46 6.01
CA ILE A 31 -7.45 2.79 7.21
C ILE A 31 -6.53 3.07 8.41
N THR A 32 -5.22 2.97 8.23
CA THR A 32 -4.26 3.18 9.32
C THR A 32 -4.23 4.64 9.78
N VAL A 33 -4.23 5.60 8.88
CA VAL A 33 -4.25 7.03 9.24
C VAL A 33 -5.56 7.45 9.88
N THR A 34 -6.70 6.93 9.41
CA THR A 34 -8.00 7.19 10.07
C THR A 34 -8.03 6.59 11.48
N LEU A 35 -7.44 5.42 11.68
CA LEU A 35 -7.30 4.78 12.98
C LEU A 35 -6.36 5.59 13.91
N LEU A 36 -5.21 6.06 13.41
CA LEU A 36 -4.29 6.94 14.14
C LEU A 36 -4.97 8.23 14.58
N ASN A 37 -5.83 8.79 13.71
CA ASN A 37 -6.61 9.98 14.02
C ASN A 37 -7.65 9.70 15.11
N LYS A 38 -8.34 8.55 15.03
CA LYS A 38 -9.31 8.10 16.05
C LYS A 38 -8.66 7.94 17.43
N PHE A 39 -7.43 7.42 17.48
CA PHE A 39 -6.67 7.31 18.72
C PHE A 39 -5.97 8.60 19.16
N LYS A 40 -6.16 9.72 18.43
CA LYS A 40 -5.50 11.01 18.67
C LYS A 40 -3.97 10.95 18.64
N LEU A 41 -3.39 9.91 18.01
CA LEU A 41 -1.94 9.80 17.81
C LEU A 41 -1.42 10.83 16.81
N THR A 42 -2.31 11.36 15.96
CA THR A 42 -1.96 12.42 15.00
C THR A 42 -1.33 13.65 15.65
N ARG A 43 -1.61 13.91 16.94
CA ARG A 43 -1.03 15.04 17.69
C ARG A 43 0.50 14.98 17.83
N TYR A 44 1.10 13.80 17.70
CA TYR A 44 2.54 13.59 17.82
C TYR A 44 3.28 13.74 16.50
N PHE A 45 2.55 13.87 15.38
CA PHE A 45 3.15 14.00 14.06
C PHE A 45 3.19 15.47 13.65
N TYR A 46 4.39 15.96 13.33
CA TYR A 46 4.59 17.33 12.86
C TYR A 46 3.81 17.61 11.56
N ALA A 47 3.80 16.65 10.63
CA ALA A 47 3.19 16.82 9.32
C ALA A 47 2.43 15.54 8.88
N PRO A 48 1.10 15.49 9.06
CA PRO A 48 0.28 14.30 8.79
C PRO A 48 0.38 13.74 7.38
N ALA A 49 0.61 14.61 6.37
CA ALA A 49 0.77 14.20 4.98
C ALA A 49 2.01 13.30 4.77
N TYR A 50 3.13 13.61 5.43
CA TYR A 50 4.34 12.78 5.31
C TYR A 50 4.16 11.41 5.96
N VAL A 51 3.42 11.36 7.07
CA VAL A 51 3.10 10.10 7.75
C VAL A 51 2.23 9.21 6.87
N PHE A 52 1.24 9.80 6.18
CA PHE A 52 0.43 9.06 5.22
C PHE A 52 1.28 8.45 4.10
N VAL A 53 2.15 9.25 3.47
CA VAL A 53 3.04 8.77 2.40
C VAL A 53 4.00 7.69 2.92
N ALA A 54 4.57 7.87 4.11
CA ALA A 54 5.45 6.88 4.73
C ALA A 54 4.73 5.55 5.01
N ILE A 55 3.53 5.60 5.57
CA ILE A 55 2.70 4.39 5.81
C ILE A 55 2.32 3.72 4.49
N MET A 56 1.94 4.49 3.48
CA MET A 56 1.64 3.96 2.14
C MET A 56 2.85 3.26 1.52
N LEU A 57 4.04 3.86 1.60
CA LEU A 57 5.28 3.23 1.11
C LEU A 57 5.62 1.95 1.89
N LEU A 58 5.46 1.95 3.22
CA LEU A 58 5.66 0.76 4.04
C LEU A 58 4.72 -0.38 3.63
N TYR A 59 3.45 -0.08 3.38
CA TYR A 59 2.50 -1.09 2.90
C TYR A 59 2.84 -1.56 1.48
N ALA A 60 3.25 -0.66 0.58
CA ALA A 60 3.66 -1.04 -0.76
C ALA A 60 4.84 -2.02 -0.73
N LEU A 61 5.88 -1.74 0.07
CA LEU A 61 7.04 -2.61 0.25
C LEU A 61 6.67 -3.94 0.92
N LEU A 62 5.74 -3.95 1.87
CA LEU A 62 5.29 -5.16 2.54
C LEU A 62 4.49 -6.05 1.60
N ILE A 63 3.55 -5.47 0.85
CA ILE A 63 2.76 -6.17 -0.17
C ILE A 63 3.70 -6.74 -1.23
N ASP A 64 4.68 -5.96 -1.66
CA ASP A 64 5.67 -6.42 -2.61
C ASP A 64 6.47 -7.62 -2.05
N ALA A 65 7.06 -7.48 -0.86
CA ALA A 65 7.88 -8.52 -0.24
C ALA A 65 7.11 -9.83 0.07
N VAL A 66 5.81 -9.75 0.37
CA VAL A 66 5.00 -10.92 0.73
C VAL A 66 4.30 -11.53 -0.49
N TRP A 67 3.86 -10.71 -1.44
CA TRP A 67 2.96 -11.14 -2.50
C TRP A 67 3.62 -11.22 -3.87
N ILE A 68 4.38 -10.20 -4.27
CA ILE A 68 4.90 -10.07 -5.64
C ILE A 68 6.35 -10.54 -5.76
N GLN A 69 7.14 -10.42 -4.70
CA GLN A 69 8.54 -10.83 -4.63
C GLN A 69 9.30 -10.52 -5.94
N PHE A 70 9.50 -9.24 -6.23
CA PHE A 70 10.38 -8.82 -7.34
C PHE A 70 11.76 -9.47 -7.27
#